data_AF-A0A438MVM3-F1
#
_entry.id   AF-A0A438MVM3-F1
#
_cell.length_a   1.000
_cell.length_b   1.000
_cell.length_c   1.000
_cell.angle_alpha   90.00
_cell.angle_beta   90.00
_cell.angle_gamma   90.00
#
_symmetry.space_group_name_H-M   'P 1'
#
loop_
_entity.id
_entity.type
_entity.pdbx_description
1 polymer ?
#
loop_
_entity_poly.entity_id
_entity_poly.type
_entity_poly.pdbx_seq_one_letter_code
_entity_poly.pdbx_strand_id
1 'polypeptide(L)'
;MDSESSDLTTQHLHHRILISAKSKDVLSWRSLLVIAVIYLVIVRILRYHNLQRINQRYGQFIANPNSLDYKSAHEIMKLGLLYEFPFMWGFGTQWALVKSYGIANGTKLLVQTRQLTDEKTVGKRAEDTGVFLGEILVMGVDSERGMRALAKMNWLHRRYGAKITNGDLIHTLALFVLESQRWIDAYEWRKLTDLEKVASFVYWKEIGNRMGIRDIPDTLDELKTWTFAYEKDHMFYTDDNKACVDATVNLFLRKTPKFLHGAVRTTTAAFLEPYARPSLGVKDPPYWVERLVHIGFQIRAFLIRHIFLPRIQSPFRTVQGPDGRLHRRQYLFEPWYVQETWRSRLSSLLGLSSGPHPGPKFKSDGFLPEELGPLKYEHVANKAVALEVEQLNEYRLKGGAAGTGCPFAFHG
;
A
#
# COMPACT_ATOMS: atom_id res chain seq x y z
N MET A 1 -52.18 55.64 51.22
CA MET A 1 -51.27 56.16 50.18
C MET A 1 -49.94 55.43 50.37
N ASP A 2 -49.88 54.15 50.02
CA ASP A 2 -48.69 53.31 50.18
C ASP A 2 -48.82 52.12 49.23
N SER A 3 -48.55 52.31 47.94
CA SER A 3 -48.45 51.17 47.00
C SER A 3 -47.65 51.42 45.72
N GLU A 4 -46.90 52.53 45.60
CA GLU A 4 -46.25 52.88 44.31
C GLU A 4 -44.71 52.83 44.31
N SER A 5 -44.04 52.54 45.43
CA SER A 5 -42.56 52.56 45.47
C SER A 5 -41.86 51.20 45.39
N SER A 6 -42.59 50.08 45.42
CA SER A 6 -41.98 48.73 45.38
C SER A 6 -41.78 48.16 43.98
N ASP A 7 -42.40 48.74 42.94
CA ASP A 7 -42.46 48.11 41.60
C ASP A 7 -41.32 48.54 40.66
N LEU A 8 -40.75 49.73 40.88
CA LEU A 8 -39.64 50.27 40.08
C LEU A 8 -38.30 49.58 40.38
N THR A 9 -38.12 49.03 41.58
CA THR A 9 -36.88 48.35 41.98
C THR A 9 -36.79 46.94 41.39
N THR A 10 -37.92 46.25 41.29
CA THR A 10 -38.02 44.86 40.79
C THR A 10 -37.89 44.80 39.26
N GLN A 11 -38.48 45.76 38.53
CA GLN A 11 -38.30 45.87 37.07
C GLN A 11 -36.85 46.20 36.66
N HIS A 12 -36.14 47.03 37.44
CA HIS A 12 -34.74 47.34 37.14
C HIS A 12 -33.77 46.17 37.41
N LEU A 13 -34.07 45.34 38.41
CA LEU A 13 -33.30 44.13 38.71
C LEU A 13 -33.52 43.03 37.65
N HIS A 14 -34.76 42.82 37.19
CA HIS A 14 -35.04 41.87 36.11
C HIS A 14 -34.44 42.29 34.76
N HIS A 15 -34.41 43.60 34.46
CA HIS A 15 -33.79 44.10 33.23
C HIS A 15 -32.25 44.01 33.23
N ARG A 16 -31.61 44.11 34.39
CA ARG A 16 -30.15 43.91 34.53
C ARG A 16 -29.75 42.42 34.49
N ILE A 17 -30.59 41.52 35.01
CA ILE A 17 -30.34 40.08 34.96
C ILE A 17 -30.56 39.53 33.53
N LEU A 18 -31.50 40.08 32.75
CA LEU A 18 -31.74 39.67 31.37
C LEU A 18 -30.74 40.24 30.35
N ILE A 19 -30.07 41.36 30.65
CA ILE A 19 -28.97 41.89 29.81
C ILE A 19 -27.63 41.19 30.11
N SER A 20 -27.42 40.73 31.36
CA SER A 20 -26.20 39.98 31.74
C SER A 20 -26.14 38.56 31.15
N ALA A 21 -27.29 37.99 30.78
CA ALA A 21 -27.38 36.63 30.21
C ALA A 21 -27.09 36.55 28.69
N LYS A 22 -26.58 37.62 28.05
CA LYS A 22 -26.36 37.67 26.60
C LYS A 22 -24.92 37.93 26.15
N SER A 23 -23.91 37.72 27.01
CA SER A 23 -22.57 37.39 26.51
C SER A 23 -22.49 35.87 26.32
N LYS A 24 -23.10 35.37 25.24
CA LYS A 24 -22.60 34.11 24.69
C LYS A 24 -21.15 34.42 24.32
N ASP A 25 -20.20 33.80 25.02
CA ASP A 25 -18.77 33.83 24.71
C ASP A 25 -18.54 33.20 23.32
N VAL A 26 -19.00 33.89 22.28
CA VAL A 26 -18.72 33.56 20.91
C VAL A 26 -17.31 34.04 20.68
N LEU A 27 -16.41 33.08 20.48
CA LEU A 27 -15.01 33.33 20.17
C LEU A 27 -14.91 34.40 19.08
N SER A 28 -14.22 35.51 19.34
CA SER A 28 -14.10 36.59 18.36
C SER A 28 -13.43 36.09 17.08
N TRP A 29 -13.73 36.67 15.92
CA TRP A 29 -13.08 36.29 14.65
C TRP A 29 -11.54 36.41 14.72
N ARG A 30 -11.03 37.34 15.54
CA ARG A 30 -9.59 37.49 15.82
C ARG A 30 -9.04 36.29 16.56
N SER A 31 -9.76 35.80 17.57
CA SER A 31 -9.40 34.60 18.31
C SER A 31 -9.41 33.35 17.42
N LEU A 32 -10.40 33.22 16.52
CA LEU A 32 -10.44 32.14 15.53
C LEU A 32 -9.26 32.21 14.56
N LEU A 33 -8.88 33.40 14.10
CA LEU A 33 -7.71 33.59 13.24
C LEU A 33 -6.40 33.20 13.94
N VAL A 34 -6.22 33.59 15.20
CA VAL A 34 -5.04 33.19 16.00
C VAL A 34 -4.97 31.67 16.14
N ILE A 35 -6.08 31.02 16.47
CA ILE A 35 -6.14 29.54 16.56
C ILE A 35 -5.81 28.90 15.22
N ALA A 36 -6.33 29.42 14.11
CA ALA A 36 -6.04 28.91 12.78
C ALA A 36 -4.54 29.03 12.45
N VAL A 37 -3.91 30.17 12.74
CA VAL A 37 -2.46 30.37 12.53
C VAL A 37 -1.65 29.41 13.40
N ILE A 38 -1.97 29.28 14.68
CA ILE A 38 -1.30 28.34 15.60
C ILE A 38 -1.42 26.91 15.07
N TYR A 39 -2.62 26.50 14.65
CA TYR A 39 -2.87 25.19 14.07
C TYR A 39 -2.00 24.94 12.82
N LEU A 40 -1.94 25.88 11.89
CA LEU A 40 -1.15 25.76 10.66
C LEU A 40 0.36 25.69 10.96
N VAL A 41 0.85 26.41 11.98
CA VAL A 41 2.23 26.31 12.46
C VAL A 41 2.50 24.92 13.04
N ILE A 42 1.61 24.40 13.89
CA ILE A 42 1.72 23.03 14.43
C ILE A 42 1.73 22.00 13.31
N VAL A 43 0.82 22.10 12.34
CA VAL A 43 0.78 21.23 11.16
C VAL A 43 2.12 21.28 10.43
N ARG A 44 2.65 22.48 10.17
CA ARG A 44 3.92 22.67 9.45
C ARG A 44 5.11 22.03 10.19
N ILE A 45 5.21 22.22 11.51
CA ILE A 45 6.30 21.65 12.32
C ILE A 45 6.20 20.12 12.33
N LEU A 46 5.04 19.58 12.71
CA LEU A 46 4.86 18.14 12.85
C LEU A 46 4.98 17.41 11.51
N ARG A 47 4.56 18.04 10.41
CA ARG A 47 4.63 17.46 9.05
C ARG A 47 6.06 17.13 8.61
N TYR A 48 7.07 17.87 9.06
CA TYR A 48 8.47 17.67 8.69
C TYR A 48 9.29 16.93 9.74
N HIS A 49 8.67 16.59 10.88
CA HIS A 49 9.33 15.95 12.01
C HIS A 49 9.99 14.61 11.65
N ASN A 50 9.29 13.77 10.90
CA ASN A 50 9.81 12.47 10.46
C ASN A 50 11.00 12.61 9.51
N LEU A 51 10.94 13.56 8.57
CA LEU A 51 12.05 13.85 7.66
C LEU A 51 13.28 14.35 8.42
N GLN A 52 13.09 15.24 9.40
CA GLN A 52 14.18 15.72 10.25
C GLN A 52 14.81 14.58 11.04
N ARG A 53 14.01 13.66 11.59
CA ARG A 53 14.51 12.45 12.28
C ARG A 53 15.32 11.53 11.35
N ILE A 54 14.86 11.30 10.12
CA ILE A 54 15.63 10.54 9.13
C ILE A 54 16.97 11.23 8.88
N ASN A 55 16.97 12.53 8.60
CA ASN A 55 18.19 13.28 8.30
C ASN A 55 19.17 13.29 9.49
N GLN A 56 18.67 13.37 10.73
CA GLN A 56 19.51 13.32 11.92
C GLN A 56 20.13 11.93 12.13
N ARG A 57 19.33 10.86 11.97
CA ARG A 57 19.79 9.49 12.26
C ARG A 57 20.63 8.88 11.13
N TYR A 58 20.30 9.21 9.89
CA TYR A 58 20.89 8.61 8.69
C TYR A 58 21.66 9.62 7.83
N GLY A 59 21.96 10.81 8.38
CA GLY A 59 22.64 11.89 7.68
C GLY A 59 23.98 11.50 7.07
N GLN A 60 24.70 10.57 7.70
CA GLN A 60 25.96 10.01 7.20
C GLN A 60 25.83 9.31 5.84
N PHE A 61 24.64 8.81 5.50
CA PHE A 61 24.38 8.12 4.22
C PHE A 61 23.91 9.08 3.13
N ILE A 62 23.68 10.38 3.41
CA ILE A 62 23.19 11.33 2.39
C ILE A 62 24.21 11.50 1.26
N ALA A 63 25.50 11.56 1.59
CA ALA A 63 26.56 11.71 0.60
C ALA A 63 26.79 10.45 -0.25
N ASN A 64 26.53 9.27 0.32
CA ASN A 64 26.62 7.99 -0.39
C ASN A 64 25.46 7.05 0.05
N PRO A 65 24.26 7.22 -0.51
CA PRO A 65 23.11 6.41 -0.12
C PRO A 65 23.28 4.92 -0.44
N ASN A 66 24.13 4.58 -1.41
CA ASN A 66 24.35 3.19 -1.84
C ASN A 66 25.11 2.36 -0.79
N SER A 67 25.71 2.97 0.24
CA SER A 67 26.37 2.24 1.34
C SER A 67 25.41 1.86 2.47
N LEU A 68 24.10 2.05 2.28
CA LEU A 68 23.08 1.74 3.28
C LEU A 68 22.90 0.22 3.40
N ASP A 69 22.89 -0.31 4.62
CA ASP A 69 22.53 -1.70 4.85
C ASP A 69 21.01 -1.91 4.75
N TYR A 70 20.57 -3.14 4.48
CA TYR A 70 19.15 -3.44 4.27
C TYR A 70 18.27 -3.20 5.51
N LYS A 71 18.82 -3.25 6.74
CA LYS A 71 18.03 -3.03 7.96
C LYS A 71 17.76 -1.54 8.15
N SER A 72 18.78 -0.70 7.99
CA SER A 72 18.61 0.76 7.95
C SER A 72 17.69 1.18 6.80
N ALA A 73 17.85 0.54 5.63
CA ALA A 73 16.97 0.74 4.48
C ALA A 73 15.50 0.39 4.79
N HIS A 74 15.27 -0.73 5.50
CA HIS A 74 13.93 -1.13 5.95
C HIS A 74 13.30 -0.08 6.86
N GLU A 75 14.05 0.45 7.83
CA GLU A 75 13.55 1.46 8.76
C GLU A 75 13.10 2.73 8.03
N ILE A 76 13.92 3.24 7.11
CA ILE A 76 13.61 4.44 6.31
C ILE A 76 12.38 4.18 5.43
N MET A 77 12.37 3.07 4.69
CA MET A 77 11.28 2.70 3.81
C MET A 77 9.96 2.52 4.58
N LYS A 78 10.00 1.86 5.74
CA LYS A 78 8.84 1.58 6.59
C LYS A 78 8.21 2.86 7.15
N LEU A 79 8.99 3.90 7.46
CA LEU A 79 8.45 5.20 7.84
C LEU A 79 7.65 5.84 6.70
N GLY A 80 8.21 5.79 5.48
CA GLY A 80 7.55 6.22 4.25
C GLY A 80 6.22 5.49 4.02
N LEU A 81 6.27 4.16 4.07
CA LEU A 81 5.15 3.25 3.85
C LEU A 81 4.01 3.42 4.86
N LEU A 82 4.30 3.63 6.15
CA LEU A 82 3.28 3.60 7.20
C LEU A 82 2.80 4.97 7.66
N TYR A 83 3.62 6.01 7.53
CA TYR A 83 3.35 7.31 8.17
C TYR A 83 3.37 8.48 7.20
N GLU A 84 4.31 8.52 6.25
CA GLU A 84 4.46 9.68 5.35
C GLU A 84 3.52 9.59 4.13
N PHE A 85 3.52 8.44 3.45
CA PHE A 85 2.91 8.26 2.13
C PHE A 85 2.06 6.98 1.97
N PRO A 86 1.33 6.49 2.99
CA PRO A 86 0.73 5.16 2.94
C PRO A 86 -0.26 4.95 1.79
N PHE A 87 -1.06 5.97 1.49
CA PHE A 87 -2.02 5.90 0.40
C PHE A 87 -1.31 5.79 -0.96
N MET A 88 -0.35 6.68 -1.23
CA MET A 88 0.29 6.72 -2.54
C MET A 88 1.27 5.56 -2.75
N TRP A 89 1.90 5.07 -1.68
CA TRP A 89 2.65 3.84 -1.73
C TRP A 89 1.77 2.65 -2.13
N GLY A 90 0.65 2.46 -1.43
CA GLY A 90 -0.30 1.37 -1.74
C GLY A 90 -0.89 1.50 -3.13
N PHE A 91 -1.21 2.74 -3.56
CA PHE A 91 -1.71 3.04 -4.88
C PHE A 91 -0.68 2.71 -5.98
N GLY A 92 0.57 3.17 -5.84
CA GLY A 92 1.64 2.84 -6.77
C GLY A 92 1.93 1.34 -6.83
N THR A 93 1.89 0.64 -5.69
CA THR A 93 2.02 -0.82 -5.62
C THR A 93 0.91 -1.55 -6.39
N GLN A 94 -0.34 -1.05 -6.35
CA GLN A 94 -1.44 -1.65 -7.12
C GLN A 94 -1.24 -1.48 -8.62
N TRP A 95 -0.80 -0.30 -9.07
CA TRP A 95 -0.55 -0.06 -10.50
C TRP A 95 0.72 -0.73 -11.00
N ALA A 96 1.72 -0.96 -10.14
CA ALA A 96 2.84 -1.86 -10.44
C ALA A 96 2.34 -3.26 -10.83
N LEU A 97 1.41 -3.83 -10.07
CA LEU A 97 0.83 -5.13 -10.39
C LEU A 97 0.09 -5.12 -11.73
N VAL A 98 -0.70 -4.09 -12.02
CA VAL A 98 -1.41 -3.99 -13.31
C VAL A 98 -0.41 -3.82 -14.45
N LYS A 99 0.62 -2.99 -14.29
CA LYS A 99 1.64 -2.72 -15.30
C LYS A 99 2.50 -3.95 -15.61
N SER A 100 2.70 -4.84 -14.63
CA SER A 100 3.38 -6.11 -14.85
C SER A 100 2.69 -7.00 -15.90
N TYR A 101 1.37 -6.84 -16.11
CA TYR A 101 0.66 -7.53 -17.18
C TYR A 101 1.05 -7.05 -18.57
N GLY A 102 1.82 -5.95 -18.69
CA GLY A 102 2.37 -5.50 -19.96
C GLY A 102 3.51 -6.39 -20.46
N ILE A 103 4.14 -7.18 -19.58
CA ILE A 103 5.20 -8.13 -19.94
C ILE A 103 4.56 -9.43 -20.44
N ALA A 104 4.53 -9.58 -21.76
CA ALA A 104 3.75 -10.62 -22.44
C ALA A 104 4.13 -12.06 -22.06
N ASN A 105 5.41 -12.32 -21.77
CA ASN A 105 5.89 -13.65 -21.42
C ASN A 105 5.25 -14.19 -20.14
N GLY A 106 4.97 -13.32 -19.16
CA GLY A 106 4.44 -13.71 -17.86
C GLY A 106 2.93 -13.96 -17.84
N THR A 107 2.15 -13.25 -18.66
CA THR A 107 0.68 -13.25 -18.58
C THR A 107 0.04 -14.56 -19.01
N LYS A 108 0.65 -15.29 -19.95
CA LYS A 108 0.23 -16.64 -20.34
C LYS A 108 0.14 -17.59 -19.14
N LEU A 109 1.12 -17.53 -18.23
CA LEU A 109 1.07 -18.33 -17.01
C LEU A 109 -0.06 -17.85 -16.09
N LEU A 110 -0.26 -16.54 -15.94
CA LEU A 110 -1.33 -15.99 -15.10
C LEU A 110 -2.71 -16.45 -15.56
N VAL A 111 -2.96 -16.45 -16.87
CA VAL A 111 -4.19 -16.97 -17.48
C VAL A 111 -4.33 -18.47 -17.22
N GLN A 112 -3.29 -19.26 -17.46
CA GLN A 112 -3.31 -20.72 -17.25
C GLN A 112 -3.62 -21.11 -15.79
N THR A 113 -3.07 -20.38 -14.82
CA THR A 113 -3.33 -20.65 -13.39
C THR A 113 -4.74 -20.25 -12.95
N ARG A 114 -5.40 -19.39 -13.73
CA ARG A 114 -6.71 -18.79 -13.49
C ARG A 114 -6.80 -17.91 -12.23
N GLN A 115 -5.70 -17.76 -11.47
CA GLN A 115 -5.70 -17.07 -10.19
C GLN A 115 -5.88 -15.54 -10.31
N LEU A 116 -5.54 -14.96 -11.47
CA LEU A 116 -5.69 -13.52 -11.75
C LEU A 116 -6.68 -13.22 -12.88
N THR A 117 -7.35 -14.24 -13.43
CA THR A 117 -8.28 -14.09 -14.55
C THR A 117 -9.67 -14.62 -14.27
N ASP A 118 -9.83 -15.56 -13.34
CA ASP A 118 -11.13 -16.07 -12.92
C ASP A 118 -11.73 -15.20 -11.81
N GLU A 119 -12.97 -14.77 -12.02
CA GLU A 119 -13.73 -13.94 -11.09
C GLU A 119 -13.76 -14.55 -9.67
N LYS A 120 -13.78 -15.88 -9.54
CA LYS A 120 -13.87 -16.54 -8.23
C LYS A 120 -12.57 -16.49 -7.42
N THR A 121 -11.44 -16.27 -8.08
CA THR A 121 -10.11 -16.39 -7.43
C THR A 121 -9.29 -15.11 -7.45
N VAL A 122 -9.55 -14.19 -8.39
CA VAL A 122 -8.83 -12.91 -8.52
C VAL A 122 -8.87 -12.06 -7.25
N GLY A 123 -10.00 -12.05 -6.54
CA GLY A 123 -10.15 -11.31 -5.29
C GLY A 123 -9.23 -11.83 -4.18
N LYS A 124 -9.23 -13.15 -3.95
CA LYS A 124 -8.29 -13.78 -3.01
C LYS A 124 -6.85 -13.56 -3.41
N ARG A 125 -6.50 -13.76 -4.68
CA ARG A 125 -5.12 -13.62 -5.16
C ARG A 125 -4.59 -12.20 -4.98
N ALA A 126 -5.43 -11.18 -5.19
CA ALA A 126 -5.09 -9.79 -4.96
C ALA A 126 -4.91 -9.48 -3.45
N GLU A 127 -5.81 -9.98 -2.61
CA GLU A 127 -5.69 -9.83 -1.15
C GLU A 127 -4.44 -10.56 -0.61
N ASP A 128 -4.16 -11.77 -1.08
CA ASP A 128 -2.96 -12.54 -0.73
C ASP A 128 -1.68 -11.78 -1.06
N THR A 129 -1.59 -11.09 -2.22
CA THR A 129 -0.44 -10.22 -2.54
C THR A 129 -0.28 -9.14 -1.48
N GLY A 130 -1.36 -8.43 -1.13
CA GLY A 130 -1.32 -7.39 -0.10
C GLY A 130 -0.89 -7.92 1.27
N VAL A 131 -1.29 -9.15 1.60
CA VAL A 131 -0.90 -9.83 2.84
C VAL A 131 0.57 -10.22 2.83
N PHE A 132 1.08 -10.86 1.76
CA PHE A 132 2.50 -11.16 1.61
C PHE A 132 3.36 -9.90 1.76
N LEU A 133 2.99 -8.82 1.06
CA LEU A 133 3.69 -7.54 1.16
C LEU A 133 3.59 -6.94 2.58
N GLY A 134 2.46 -7.11 3.27
CA GLY A 134 2.33 -6.72 4.67
C GLY A 134 3.34 -7.44 5.57
N GLU A 135 3.45 -8.76 5.47
CA GLU A 135 4.42 -9.53 6.26
C GLU A 135 5.87 -9.16 5.91
N ILE A 136 6.20 -9.02 4.62
CA ILE A 136 7.57 -8.78 4.16
C ILE A 136 8.00 -7.32 4.37
N LEU A 137 7.14 -6.34 4.11
CA LEU A 137 7.49 -4.91 4.17
C LEU A 137 7.18 -4.27 5.52
N VAL A 138 6.12 -4.71 6.22
CA VAL A 138 5.73 -4.14 7.52
C VAL A 138 6.36 -4.91 8.68
N MET A 139 6.21 -6.24 8.72
CA MET A 139 6.84 -7.04 9.79
C MET A 139 8.35 -7.15 9.56
N GLY A 140 8.76 -7.35 8.31
CA GLY A 140 10.16 -7.31 7.88
C GLY A 140 10.70 -8.68 7.52
N VAL A 141 11.63 -8.74 6.55
CA VAL A 141 12.23 -9.99 6.05
C VAL A 141 12.96 -10.81 7.12
N ASP A 142 13.37 -10.17 8.21
CA ASP A 142 14.06 -10.81 9.34
C ASP A 142 13.12 -11.27 10.46
N SER A 143 11.84 -10.88 10.41
CA SER A 143 10.83 -11.34 11.36
C SER A 143 10.44 -12.79 11.04
N GLU A 144 10.03 -13.56 12.06
CA GLU A 144 9.56 -14.93 11.86
C GLU A 144 8.44 -15.00 10.80
N ARG A 145 7.45 -14.10 10.90
CA ARG A 145 6.34 -14.05 9.95
C ARG A 145 6.78 -13.64 8.55
N GLY A 146 7.70 -12.67 8.44
CA GLY A 146 8.26 -12.24 7.17
C GLY A 146 9.06 -13.35 6.48
N MET A 147 9.85 -14.12 7.22
CA MET A 147 10.55 -15.29 6.68
C MET A 147 9.56 -16.38 6.23
N ARG A 148 8.53 -16.68 7.02
CA ARG A 148 7.47 -17.65 6.62
C ARG A 148 6.73 -17.19 5.35
N ALA A 149 6.39 -15.91 5.28
CA ALA A 149 5.74 -15.31 4.11
C ALA A 149 6.63 -15.39 2.85
N LEU A 150 7.91 -15.04 3.00
CA LEU A 150 8.88 -15.05 1.92
C LEU A 150 9.15 -16.48 1.42
N ALA A 151 9.36 -17.43 2.34
CA ALA A 151 9.51 -18.85 2.01
C ALA A 151 8.25 -19.41 1.30
N LYS A 152 7.05 -19.05 1.77
CA LYS A 152 5.81 -19.45 1.09
C LYS A 152 5.70 -18.85 -0.31
N MET A 153 6.05 -17.58 -0.48
CA MET A 153 6.09 -16.92 -1.79
C MET A 153 7.11 -17.60 -2.72
N ASN A 154 8.32 -17.87 -2.23
CA ASN A 154 9.36 -18.57 -2.97
C ASN A 154 8.89 -19.96 -3.41
N TRP A 155 8.26 -20.72 -2.51
CA TRP A 155 7.68 -22.02 -2.84
C TRP A 155 6.61 -21.90 -3.94
N LEU A 156 5.72 -20.90 -3.87
CA LEU A 156 4.70 -20.68 -4.90
C LEU A 156 5.32 -20.35 -6.27
N HIS A 157 6.37 -19.51 -6.32
CA HIS A 157 7.05 -19.17 -7.56
C HIS A 157 7.86 -20.34 -8.14
N ARG A 158 8.60 -21.08 -7.32
CA ARG A 158 9.42 -22.22 -7.78
C ARG A 158 8.61 -23.32 -8.46
N ARG A 159 7.33 -23.47 -8.13
CA ARG A 159 6.43 -24.43 -8.79
C ARG A 159 6.27 -24.21 -10.28
N TYR A 160 6.55 -23.00 -10.76
CA TYR A 160 6.45 -22.66 -12.18
C TYR A 160 7.81 -22.66 -12.89
N GLY A 161 8.91 -22.81 -12.15
CA GLY A 161 10.27 -22.98 -12.68
C GLY A 161 10.59 -22.02 -13.81
N ALA A 162 11.08 -22.56 -14.92
CA ALA A 162 11.47 -21.81 -16.12
C ALA A 162 10.33 -21.00 -16.80
N LYS A 163 9.05 -21.17 -16.38
CA LYS A 163 7.94 -20.34 -16.89
C LYS A 163 7.95 -18.92 -16.31
N ILE A 164 8.67 -18.68 -15.21
CA ILE A 164 8.93 -17.36 -14.67
C ILE A 164 10.43 -17.11 -14.85
N THR A 165 10.79 -16.24 -15.80
CA THR A 165 12.21 -16.01 -16.10
C THR A 165 12.86 -15.11 -15.04
N ASN A 166 14.19 -15.13 -14.97
CA ASN A 166 14.92 -14.20 -14.10
C ASN A 166 14.64 -12.73 -14.49
N GLY A 167 14.49 -12.44 -15.78
CA GLY A 167 14.09 -11.12 -16.27
C GLY A 167 12.71 -10.70 -15.77
N ASP A 168 11.72 -11.59 -15.81
CA ASP A 168 10.37 -11.30 -15.28
C ASP A 168 10.41 -10.99 -13.78
N LEU A 169 11.28 -11.67 -13.03
CA LEU A 169 11.47 -11.44 -11.60
C LEU A 169 12.14 -10.09 -11.32
N ILE A 170 13.22 -9.73 -12.04
CA ILE A 170 13.87 -8.41 -11.90
C ILE A 170 12.89 -7.30 -12.29
N HIS A 171 12.15 -7.45 -13.39
CA HIS A 171 11.17 -6.45 -13.84
C HIS A 171 10.06 -6.24 -12.81
N THR A 172 9.50 -7.32 -12.26
CA THR A 172 8.48 -7.23 -11.21
C THR A 172 9.03 -6.54 -9.95
N LEU A 173 10.26 -6.88 -9.53
CA LEU A 173 10.94 -6.20 -8.43
C LEU A 173 11.12 -4.70 -8.73
N ALA A 174 11.54 -4.36 -9.95
CA ALA A 174 11.71 -2.98 -10.37
C ALA A 174 10.41 -2.19 -10.33
N LEU A 175 9.28 -2.77 -10.77
CA LEU A 175 7.98 -2.12 -10.67
C LEU A 175 7.59 -1.83 -9.21
N PHE A 176 7.84 -2.75 -8.27
CA PHE A 176 7.56 -2.50 -6.85
C PHE A 176 8.40 -1.35 -6.26
N VAL A 177 9.62 -1.15 -6.75
CA VAL A 177 10.49 -0.02 -6.37
C VAL A 177 10.04 1.27 -7.05
N LEU A 178 9.97 1.26 -8.39
CA LEU A 178 9.90 2.47 -9.22
C LEU A 178 8.50 3.09 -9.25
N GLU A 179 7.44 2.29 -9.26
CA GLU A 179 6.07 2.83 -9.38
C GLU A 179 5.64 3.58 -8.12
N SER A 180 5.95 3.04 -6.94
CA SER A 180 5.68 3.74 -5.68
C SER A 180 6.44 5.07 -5.62
N GLN A 181 7.71 5.09 -6.04
CA GLN A 181 8.51 6.32 -6.08
C GLN A 181 7.92 7.36 -7.05
N ARG A 182 7.55 6.92 -8.27
CA ARG A 182 6.96 7.77 -9.30
C ARG A 182 5.66 8.43 -8.82
N TRP A 183 4.75 7.65 -8.24
CA TRP A 183 3.48 8.16 -7.74
C TRP A 183 3.67 9.12 -6.55
N ILE A 184 4.58 8.81 -5.63
CA ILE A 184 4.87 9.71 -4.50
C ILE A 184 5.47 11.02 -4.99
N ASP A 185 6.48 10.97 -5.87
CA ASP A 185 7.15 12.17 -6.38
C ASP A 185 6.22 13.10 -7.18
N ALA A 186 5.21 12.53 -7.84
CA ALA A 186 4.26 13.30 -8.64
C ALA A 186 3.07 13.85 -7.83
N TYR A 187 2.63 13.15 -6.77
CA TYR A 187 1.29 13.35 -6.19
C TYR A 187 1.20 13.33 -4.66
N GLU A 188 2.32 13.23 -3.95
CA GLU A 188 2.34 13.43 -2.51
C GLU A 188 2.75 14.85 -2.11
N TRP A 189 2.50 15.17 -0.84
CA TRP A 189 2.76 16.50 -0.28
C TRP A 189 4.23 16.92 -0.31
N ARG A 190 5.16 15.98 -0.50
CA ARG A 190 6.57 16.18 -0.85
C ARG A 190 7.08 15.02 -1.70
N LYS A 191 8.18 15.25 -2.42
CA LYS A 191 8.96 14.21 -3.09
C LYS A 191 9.72 13.36 -2.06
N LEU A 192 10.09 12.15 -2.48
CA LEU A 192 11.08 11.35 -1.78
C LEU A 192 12.46 12.00 -1.93
N THR A 193 13.24 11.94 -0.85
CA THR A 193 14.67 12.23 -0.90
C THR A 193 15.41 11.08 -1.60
N ASP A 194 16.62 11.34 -2.08
CA ASP A 194 17.45 10.31 -2.72
C ASP A 194 17.75 9.15 -1.75
N LEU A 195 17.98 9.47 -0.47
CA LEU A 195 18.15 8.47 0.58
C LEU A 195 16.93 7.56 0.73
N GLU A 196 15.70 8.12 0.73
CA GLU A 196 14.48 7.31 0.81
C GLU A 196 14.28 6.43 -0.44
N LYS A 197 14.62 6.93 -1.62
CA LYS A 197 14.54 6.17 -2.88
C LYS A 197 15.52 5.00 -2.88
N VAL A 198 16.76 5.25 -2.50
CA VAL A 198 17.80 4.21 -2.41
C VAL A 198 17.49 3.22 -1.30
N ALA A 199 16.99 3.67 -0.14
CA ALA A 199 16.52 2.78 0.92
C ALA A 199 15.42 1.81 0.44
N SER A 200 14.43 2.31 -0.30
CA SER A 200 13.42 1.44 -0.89
C SER A 200 14.03 0.40 -1.83
N PHE A 201 14.96 0.82 -2.69
CA PHE A 201 15.66 -0.08 -3.61
C PHE A 201 16.50 -1.14 -2.89
N VAL A 202 17.36 -0.74 -1.94
CA VAL A 202 18.25 -1.64 -1.19
C VAL A 202 17.43 -2.71 -0.46
N TYR A 203 16.32 -2.33 0.16
CA TYR A 203 15.46 -3.30 0.84
C TYR A 203 14.78 -4.28 -0.13
N TRP A 204 14.30 -3.79 -1.28
CA TRP A 204 13.74 -4.66 -2.32
C TRP A 204 14.79 -5.57 -2.97
N LYS A 205 16.03 -5.10 -3.14
CA LYS A 205 17.15 -5.92 -3.60
C LYS A 205 17.42 -7.07 -2.63
N GLU A 206 17.39 -6.80 -1.32
CA GLU A 206 17.51 -7.87 -0.31
C GLU A 206 16.37 -8.89 -0.39
N ILE A 207 15.13 -8.44 -0.62
CA ILE A 207 14.01 -9.36 -0.89
C ILE A 207 14.32 -10.21 -2.13
N GLY A 208 14.77 -9.59 -3.22
CA GLY A 208 15.13 -10.29 -4.46
C GLY A 208 16.24 -11.33 -4.27
N ASN A 209 17.29 -11.00 -3.51
CA ASN A 209 18.36 -11.93 -3.16
C ASN A 209 17.81 -13.14 -2.38
N ARG A 210 16.91 -12.90 -1.41
CA ARG A 210 16.24 -13.97 -0.65
C ARG A 210 15.23 -14.77 -1.48
N MET A 211 14.76 -14.23 -2.59
CA MET A 211 13.96 -14.95 -3.58
C MET A 211 14.83 -15.78 -4.53
N GLY A 212 16.15 -15.57 -4.54
CA GLY A 212 17.08 -16.22 -5.46
C GLY A 212 17.24 -15.53 -6.81
N ILE A 213 16.74 -14.31 -6.95
CA ILE A 213 16.88 -13.53 -8.19
C ILE A 213 18.36 -13.24 -8.41
N ARG A 214 18.86 -13.52 -9.61
CA ARG A 214 20.25 -13.32 -9.99
C ARG A 214 20.40 -12.01 -10.74
N ASP A 215 21.60 -11.45 -10.71
CA ASP A 215 21.99 -10.31 -11.54
C ASP A 215 21.07 -9.08 -11.36
N ILE A 216 20.58 -8.86 -10.13
CA ILE A 216 19.85 -7.64 -9.77
C ILE A 216 20.86 -6.47 -9.88
N PRO A 217 20.53 -5.40 -10.61
CA PRO A 217 21.38 -4.21 -10.72
C PRO A 217 21.92 -3.70 -9.37
N ASP A 218 23.10 -3.08 -9.38
CA ASP A 218 23.79 -2.66 -8.15
C ASP A 218 23.30 -1.33 -7.60
N THR A 219 22.81 -0.47 -8.49
CA THR A 219 22.27 0.83 -8.13
C THR A 219 20.84 1.02 -8.61
N LEU A 220 20.13 1.96 -7.98
CA LEU A 220 18.78 2.34 -8.41
C LEU A 220 18.76 2.87 -9.85
N ASP A 221 19.82 3.55 -10.31
CA ASP A 221 19.88 4.09 -11.67
C ASP A 221 20.18 3.01 -12.72
N GLU A 222 21.00 2.01 -12.38
CA GLU A 222 21.15 0.81 -13.20
C GLU A 222 19.85 0.02 -13.27
N LEU A 223 19.08 -0.07 -12.17
CA LEU A 223 17.76 -0.71 -12.19
C LEU A 223 16.79 -0.01 -13.15
N LYS A 224 16.76 1.33 -13.15
CA LYS A 224 15.94 2.11 -14.10
C LYS A 224 16.36 1.84 -15.54
N THR A 225 17.66 1.87 -15.81
CA THR A 225 18.22 1.63 -17.15
C THR A 225 17.91 0.22 -17.64
N TRP A 226 18.11 -0.77 -16.78
CA TRP A 226 17.79 -2.17 -17.04
C TRP A 226 16.30 -2.34 -17.32
N THR A 227 15.43 -1.73 -16.52
CA THR A 227 13.96 -1.82 -16.67
C THR A 227 13.52 -1.26 -18.02
N PHE A 228 14.02 -0.08 -18.40
CA PHE A 228 13.72 0.53 -19.69
C PHE A 228 14.16 -0.35 -20.87
N ALA A 229 15.36 -0.94 -20.80
CA ALA A 229 15.86 -1.85 -21.82
C ALA A 229 15.00 -3.12 -21.90
N TYR A 230 14.66 -3.72 -20.76
CA TYR A 230 13.83 -4.92 -20.71
C TYR A 230 12.42 -4.69 -21.26
N GLU A 231 11.78 -3.57 -20.90
CA GLU A 231 10.45 -3.20 -21.37
C GLU A 231 10.40 -3.01 -22.89
N LYS A 232 11.47 -2.47 -23.50
CA LYS A 232 11.53 -2.30 -24.96
C LYS A 232 11.32 -3.60 -25.74
N ASP A 233 11.85 -4.70 -25.23
CA ASP A 233 11.85 -6.00 -25.93
C ASP A 233 10.71 -6.92 -25.45
N HIS A 234 10.16 -6.69 -24.27
CA HIS A 234 9.21 -7.62 -23.62
C HIS A 234 7.82 -7.01 -23.34
N MET A 235 7.66 -5.69 -23.43
CA MET A 235 6.38 -5.01 -23.21
C MET A 235 5.61 -4.83 -24.53
N PHE A 236 4.81 -5.83 -24.89
CA PHE A 236 3.96 -5.80 -26.09
C PHE A 236 2.61 -6.45 -25.81
N TYR A 237 1.63 -6.16 -26.67
CA TYR A 237 0.25 -6.62 -26.49
C TYR A 237 0.11 -8.13 -26.73
N THR A 238 -0.67 -8.77 -25.85
CA THR A 238 -1.28 -10.08 -26.10
C THR A 238 -2.70 -10.11 -25.52
N ASP A 239 -3.55 -11.03 -25.98
CA ASP A 239 -4.88 -11.20 -25.42
C ASP A 239 -4.85 -11.64 -23.94
N ASP A 240 -3.79 -12.34 -23.54
CA ASP A 240 -3.56 -12.76 -22.15
C ASP A 240 -3.34 -11.53 -21.23
N ASN A 241 -2.62 -10.50 -21.71
CA ASN A 241 -2.44 -9.25 -20.98
C ASN A 241 -3.80 -8.59 -20.69
N LYS A 242 -4.61 -8.46 -21.74
CA LYS A 242 -5.94 -7.86 -21.65
C LYS A 242 -6.85 -8.64 -20.72
N ALA A 243 -6.81 -9.97 -20.74
CA ALA A 243 -7.59 -10.81 -19.84
C ALA A 243 -7.23 -10.56 -18.36
N CYS A 244 -5.94 -10.42 -18.03
CA CYS A 244 -5.49 -10.08 -16.68
C CYS A 244 -5.94 -8.68 -16.23
N VAL A 245 -5.82 -7.69 -17.13
CA VAL A 245 -6.28 -6.32 -16.88
C VAL A 245 -7.78 -6.29 -16.66
N ASP A 246 -8.57 -6.87 -17.54
CA ASP A 246 -10.03 -6.86 -17.46
C ASP A 246 -10.52 -7.53 -16.17
N ALA A 247 -9.94 -8.68 -15.79
CA ALA A 247 -10.26 -9.35 -14.54
C ALA A 247 -9.94 -8.47 -13.31
N THR A 248 -8.80 -7.79 -13.32
CA THR A 248 -8.40 -6.89 -12.22
C THR A 248 -9.28 -5.65 -12.15
N VAL A 249 -9.58 -5.01 -13.29
CA VAL A 249 -10.48 -3.85 -13.34
C VAL A 249 -11.89 -4.23 -12.90
N ASN A 250 -12.39 -5.40 -13.32
CA ASN A 250 -13.70 -5.90 -12.90
C ASN A 250 -13.78 -6.13 -11.38
N LEU A 251 -12.66 -6.41 -10.71
CA LEU A 251 -12.61 -6.51 -9.25
C LEU A 251 -12.90 -5.16 -8.57
N PHE A 252 -12.37 -4.05 -9.10
CA PHE A 252 -12.70 -2.70 -8.62
C PHE A 252 -14.17 -2.35 -8.85
N LEU A 253 -14.78 -2.87 -9.92
CA LEU A 253 -16.16 -2.57 -10.31
C LEU A 253 -17.24 -3.29 -9.49
N ARG A 254 -16.89 -4.32 -8.70
CA ARG A 254 -17.88 -5.15 -7.98
C ARG A 254 -18.74 -4.36 -6.99
N LYS A 255 -18.15 -3.36 -6.34
CA LYS A 255 -18.86 -2.47 -5.39
C LYS A 255 -19.39 -1.20 -6.06
N THR A 256 -19.21 -1.07 -7.37
CA THR A 256 -19.59 0.11 -8.15
C THR A 256 -20.93 -0.13 -8.87
N PRO A 257 -21.90 0.79 -8.76
CA PRO A 257 -23.13 0.72 -9.56
C PRO A 257 -22.85 0.60 -11.06
N LYS A 258 -23.60 -0.27 -11.77
CA LYS A 258 -23.36 -0.59 -13.20
C LYS A 258 -23.25 0.64 -14.10
N PHE A 259 -24.07 1.67 -13.87
CA PHE A 259 -24.07 2.89 -14.67
C PHE A 259 -22.76 3.71 -14.56
N LEU A 260 -21.96 3.50 -13.51
CA LEU A 260 -20.65 4.13 -13.33
C LEU A 260 -19.49 3.31 -13.90
N HIS A 261 -19.73 2.08 -14.39
CA HIS A 261 -18.65 1.19 -14.82
C HIS A 261 -17.83 1.78 -15.97
N GLY A 262 -18.46 2.46 -16.93
CA GLY A 262 -17.75 3.14 -18.02
C GLY A 262 -16.83 4.26 -17.53
N ALA A 263 -17.31 5.06 -16.59
CA ALA A 263 -16.53 6.13 -15.97
C ALA A 263 -15.33 5.57 -15.20
N VAL A 264 -15.52 4.55 -14.36
CA VAL A 264 -14.42 3.92 -13.61
C VAL A 264 -13.39 3.29 -14.54
N ARG A 265 -13.80 2.61 -15.63
CA ARG A 265 -12.84 2.09 -16.62
C ARG A 265 -12.02 3.20 -17.26
N THR A 266 -12.65 4.31 -17.62
CA THR A 266 -11.97 5.48 -18.21
C THR A 266 -11.01 6.13 -17.22
N THR A 267 -11.42 6.31 -15.97
CA THR A 267 -10.54 6.84 -14.90
C THR A 267 -9.36 5.90 -14.61
N THR A 268 -9.60 4.60 -14.59
CA THR A 268 -8.55 3.59 -14.41
C THR A 268 -7.48 3.67 -15.51
N ALA A 269 -7.88 3.90 -16.76
CA ALA A 269 -6.94 4.10 -17.86
C ALA A 269 -6.01 5.31 -17.64
N ALA A 270 -6.49 6.35 -16.94
CA ALA A 270 -5.67 7.51 -16.59
C ALA A 270 -4.63 7.25 -15.48
N PHE A 271 -4.72 6.12 -14.78
CA PHE A 271 -3.70 5.71 -13.81
C PHE A 271 -2.55 4.93 -14.45
N LEU A 272 -2.68 4.54 -15.72
CA LEU A 272 -1.61 3.90 -16.48
C LEU A 272 -0.91 4.94 -17.34
N GLU A 273 0.42 4.85 -17.44
CA GLU A 273 1.17 5.74 -18.32
C GLU A 273 0.86 5.47 -19.80
N PRO A 274 0.86 6.52 -20.65
CA PRO A 274 0.54 6.39 -22.07
C PRO A 274 1.33 5.29 -22.79
N TYR A 275 2.60 5.10 -22.46
CA TYR A 275 3.46 4.10 -23.12
C TYR A 275 3.07 2.65 -22.79
N ALA A 276 2.46 2.40 -21.63
CA ALA A 276 2.10 1.06 -21.17
C ALA A 276 0.67 0.65 -21.57
N ARG A 277 -0.22 1.61 -21.84
CA ARG A 277 -1.62 1.34 -22.21
C ARG A 277 -1.78 0.40 -23.43
N PRO A 278 -0.98 0.55 -24.51
CA PRO A 278 -1.09 -0.34 -25.67
C PRO A 278 -0.80 -1.81 -25.35
N SER A 279 0.25 -2.10 -24.56
CA SER A 279 0.58 -3.49 -24.19
C SER A 279 -0.49 -4.13 -23.31
N LEU A 280 -1.23 -3.32 -22.56
CA LEU A 280 -2.32 -3.74 -21.68
C LEU A 280 -3.69 -3.85 -22.37
N GLY A 281 -3.80 -3.46 -23.65
CA GLY A 281 -5.09 -3.42 -24.36
C GLY A 281 -6.06 -2.38 -23.79
N VAL A 282 -5.52 -1.33 -23.17
CA VAL A 282 -6.29 -0.24 -22.55
C VAL A 282 -6.33 0.92 -23.54
N LYS A 283 -7.55 1.44 -23.81
CA LYS A 283 -7.72 2.63 -24.65
C LYS A 283 -7.31 3.88 -23.87
N ASP A 284 -6.74 4.84 -24.58
CA ASP A 284 -6.43 6.13 -23.98
C ASP A 284 -7.70 6.82 -23.43
N PRO A 285 -7.64 7.33 -22.19
CA PRO A 285 -8.72 8.15 -21.67
C PRO A 285 -8.75 9.51 -22.39
N PRO A 286 -9.90 10.19 -22.45
CA PRO A 286 -9.95 11.57 -22.87
C PRO A 286 -8.99 12.44 -22.03
N TYR A 287 -8.28 13.37 -22.66
CA TYR A 287 -7.30 14.23 -21.99
C TYR A 287 -7.85 14.96 -20.75
N TRP A 288 -9.11 15.36 -20.76
CA TRP A 288 -9.74 16.02 -19.62
C TRP A 288 -9.87 15.10 -18.40
N VAL A 289 -10.08 13.78 -18.59
CA VAL A 289 -10.16 12.81 -17.49
C VAL A 289 -8.79 12.71 -16.82
N GLU A 290 -7.74 12.54 -17.61
CA GLU A 290 -6.36 12.51 -17.13
C GLU A 290 -6.04 13.79 -16.36
N ARG A 291 -6.37 14.95 -16.94
CA ARG A 291 -6.16 16.25 -16.28
C ARG A 291 -6.89 16.37 -14.95
N LEU A 292 -8.14 15.90 -14.86
CA LEU A 292 -8.91 15.90 -13.61
C LEU A 292 -8.28 14.98 -12.55
N VAL A 293 -7.79 13.80 -12.94
CA VAL A 293 -7.06 12.91 -12.03
C VAL A 293 -5.82 13.61 -11.48
N HIS A 294 -5.01 14.22 -12.35
CA HIS A 294 -3.83 14.97 -11.92
C HIS A 294 -4.17 16.10 -10.95
N ILE A 295 -5.18 16.92 -11.28
CA ILE A 295 -5.63 18.03 -10.43
C ILE A 295 -6.15 17.50 -9.10
N GLY A 296 -6.96 16.44 -9.09
CA GLY A 296 -7.49 15.85 -7.87
C GLY A 296 -6.38 15.41 -6.91
N PHE A 297 -5.35 14.76 -7.44
CA PHE A 297 -4.18 14.38 -6.64
C PHE A 297 -3.35 15.58 -6.16
N GLN A 298 -3.18 16.62 -6.98
CA GLN A 298 -2.50 17.85 -6.59
C GLN A 298 -3.24 18.59 -5.47
N ILE A 299 -4.57 18.69 -5.56
CA ILE A 299 -5.41 19.25 -4.49
C ILE A 299 -5.22 18.42 -3.21
N ARG A 300 -5.32 17.09 -3.30
CA ARG A 300 -5.07 16.19 -2.16
C ARG A 300 -3.70 16.46 -1.53
N ALA A 301 -2.63 16.52 -2.34
CA ALA A 301 -1.27 16.78 -1.87
C ALA A 301 -1.17 18.13 -1.14
N PHE A 302 -1.79 19.18 -1.68
CA PHE A 302 -1.85 20.50 -1.07
C PHE A 302 -2.56 20.48 0.29
N LEU A 303 -3.73 19.85 0.37
CA LEU A 303 -4.50 19.73 1.61
C LEU A 303 -3.72 18.93 2.68
N ILE A 304 -3.04 17.84 2.30
CA ILE A 304 -2.19 17.07 3.22
C ILE A 304 -1.00 17.89 3.72
N ARG A 305 -0.37 18.68 2.83
CA ARG A 305 0.79 19.49 3.17
C ARG A 305 0.46 20.57 4.19
N HIS A 306 -0.69 21.22 4.05
CA HIS A 306 -0.99 22.47 4.74
C HIS A 306 -2.10 22.38 5.78
N ILE A 307 -3.03 21.44 5.65
CA ILE A 307 -4.24 21.40 6.49
C ILE A 307 -4.22 20.22 7.44
N PHE A 308 -3.90 19.02 6.97
CA PHE A 308 -3.99 17.83 7.83
C PHE A 308 -2.77 17.68 8.74
N LEU A 309 -2.99 17.22 9.98
CA LEU A 309 -1.91 16.78 10.87
C LEU A 309 -1.23 15.51 10.32
N PRO A 310 0.05 15.25 10.64
CA PRO A 310 0.72 14.01 10.28
C PRO A 310 0.10 12.83 11.03
N ARG A 311 0.35 11.62 10.49
CA ARG A 311 -0.24 10.40 11.02
C ARG A 311 0.51 9.94 12.26
N ILE A 312 -0.21 9.66 13.34
CA ILE A 312 0.36 9.13 14.59
C ILE A 312 0.21 7.60 14.67
N GLN A 313 -0.77 7.04 13.95
CA GLN A 313 -1.08 5.61 13.96
C GLN A 313 -0.99 5.00 12.56
N SER A 314 -0.29 3.87 12.44
CA SER A 314 -0.21 3.11 11.19
C SER A 314 -1.62 2.77 10.65
N PRO A 315 -1.85 2.91 9.32
CA PRO A 315 -3.05 2.40 8.68
C PRO A 315 -3.04 0.86 8.60
N PHE A 316 -1.85 0.25 8.63
CA PHE A 316 -1.72 -1.21 8.71
C PHE A 316 -2.03 -1.66 10.14
N ARG A 317 -3.25 -2.17 10.33
CA ARG A 317 -3.73 -2.65 11.64
C ARG A 317 -4.15 -4.10 11.52
N THR A 318 -3.32 -4.96 12.10
CA THR A 318 -3.63 -6.36 12.34
C THR A 318 -3.85 -6.60 13.83
N VAL A 319 -4.60 -7.64 14.15
CA VAL A 319 -4.79 -8.13 15.52
C VAL A 319 -4.29 -9.57 15.53
N GLN A 320 -3.43 -9.91 16.48
CA GLN A 320 -2.97 -11.28 16.65
C GLN A 320 -3.92 -12.03 17.58
N GLY A 321 -4.44 -13.15 17.10
CA GLY A 321 -5.22 -14.11 17.87
C GLY A 321 -4.33 -14.95 18.81
N PRO A 322 -4.91 -15.63 19.80
CA PRO A 322 -4.18 -16.47 20.75
C PRO A 322 -3.51 -17.70 20.08
N ASP A 323 -3.97 -18.09 18.89
CA ASP A 323 -3.42 -19.15 18.05
C ASP A 323 -2.28 -18.67 17.13
N GLY A 324 -1.86 -17.41 17.26
CA GLY A 324 -0.82 -16.80 16.44
C GLY A 324 -1.31 -16.33 15.06
N ARG A 325 -2.59 -16.54 14.70
CA ARG A 325 -3.16 -16.03 13.45
C ARG A 325 -3.29 -14.52 13.49
N LEU A 326 -3.04 -13.86 12.36
CA LEU A 326 -3.33 -12.44 12.21
C LEU A 326 -4.69 -12.24 11.57
N HIS A 327 -5.47 -11.34 12.15
CA HIS A 327 -6.70 -10.83 11.57
C HIS A 327 -6.49 -9.41 11.06
N ARG A 328 -7.00 -9.15 9.87
CA ARG A 328 -7.02 -7.82 9.28
C ARG A 328 -8.25 -7.06 9.75
N ARG A 329 -8.12 -5.74 9.88
CA ARG A 329 -9.27 -4.86 10.15
C ARG A 329 -9.89 -4.27 8.90
N GLN A 330 -9.16 -4.30 7.78
CA GLN A 330 -9.55 -3.67 6.54
C GLN A 330 -9.14 -4.57 5.38
N TYR A 331 -9.85 -4.41 4.27
CA TYR A 331 -9.62 -5.11 3.03
C TYR A 331 -9.90 -4.17 1.86
N LEU A 332 -9.37 -4.50 0.70
CA LEU A 332 -9.47 -3.66 -0.49
C LEU A 332 -10.61 -4.12 -1.40
N PHE A 333 -10.60 -5.40 -1.74
CA PHE A 333 -11.50 -6.01 -2.70
C PHE A 333 -12.49 -6.94 -2.01
N GLU A 334 -11.98 -7.91 -1.26
CA GLU A 334 -12.76 -8.95 -0.59
C GLU A 334 -12.30 -9.15 0.85
N PRO A 335 -13.19 -9.51 1.80
CA PRO A 335 -12.89 -9.54 3.23
C PRO A 335 -12.06 -10.75 3.67
N TRP A 336 -11.09 -11.18 2.85
CA TRP A 336 -10.15 -12.25 3.19
C TRP A 336 -9.35 -11.89 4.44
N TYR A 337 -9.39 -12.79 5.41
CA TYR A 337 -8.69 -12.69 6.69
C TYR A 337 -9.17 -11.57 7.61
N VAL A 338 -10.37 -11.03 7.36
CA VAL A 338 -10.95 -9.97 8.17
C VAL A 338 -11.76 -10.57 9.30
N GLN A 339 -11.54 -10.09 10.53
CA GLN A 339 -12.28 -10.58 11.68
C GLN A 339 -13.79 -10.29 11.54
N GLU A 340 -14.62 -11.31 11.78
CA GLU A 340 -16.05 -11.10 11.95
C GLU A 340 -16.35 -10.35 13.25
N THR A 341 -17.18 -9.33 13.16
CA THR A 341 -17.72 -8.61 14.31
C THR A 341 -19.21 -8.88 14.43
N TRP A 342 -19.79 -8.68 15.62
CA TRP A 342 -21.25 -8.78 15.78
C TRP A 342 -22.01 -7.84 14.82
N ARG A 343 -21.44 -6.66 14.51
CA ARG A 343 -22.00 -5.70 13.54
C ARG A 343 -21.97 -6.25 12.12
N SER A 344 -20.85 -6.84 11.68
CA SER A 344 -20.75 -7.39 10.33
C SER A 344 -21.64 -8.62 10.15
N ARG A 345 -21.76 -9.45 11.20
CA ARG A 345 -22.70 -10.58 11.22
C ARG A 345 -24.15 -10.11 11.12
N LEU A 346 -24.53 -9.11 11.91
CA LEU A 346 -25.89 -8.55 11.88
C LEU A 346 -26.20 -7.89 10.53
N SER A 347 -25.28 -7.11 9.98
CA SER A 347 -25.40 -6.51 8.64
C SER A 347 -25.59 -7.57 7.55
N SER A 348 -24.83 -8.66 7.62
CA SER A 348 -24.96 -9.79 6.69
C SER A 348 -26.30 -10.49 6.84
N LEU A 349 -26.77 -10.72 8.07
CA LEU A 349 -28.04 -11.38 8.36
C LEU A 349 -29.24 -10.56 7.88
N LEU A 350 -29.18 -9.24 8.08
CA LEU A 350 -30.26 -8.30 7.72
C LEU A 350 -30.20 -7.84 6.25
N GLY A 351 -29.22 -8.30 5.46
CA GLY A 351 -29.06 -7.90 4.06
C GLY A 351 -28.79 -6.40 3.85
N LEU A 352 -28.25 -5.70 4.86
CA LEU A 352 -28.07 -4.25 4.88
C LEU A 352 -26.90 -3.76 4.01
N SER A 353 -26.10 -4.67 3.46
CA SER A 353 -24.99 -4.35 2.56
C SER A 353 -24.96 -5.29 1.37
N SER A 354 -24.71 -4.73 0.19
CA SER A 354 -24.65 -5.45 -1.10
C SER A 354 -23.31 -6.14 -1.36
N GLY A 355 -22.32 -5.99 -0.47
CA GLY A 355 -20.97 -6.50 -0.65
C GLY A 355 -20.68 -7.83 0.06
N PRO A 356 -19.54 -8.48 -0.25
CA PRO A 356 -19.09 -9.65 0.51
C PRO A 356 -18.80 -9.26 1.96
N HIS A 357 -19.30 -10.08 2.89
CA HIS A 357 -19.08 -9.91 4.33
C HIS A 357 -17.97 -10.85 4.81
N PRO A 358 -17.18 -10.45 5.84
CA PRO A 358 -16.28 -11.38 6.51
C PRO A 358 -17.04 -12.62 6.98
N GLY A 359 -16.40 -13.79 6.87
CA GLY A 359 -16.89 -15.03 7.44
C GLY A 359 -16.09 -16.26 7.05
N PRO A 360 -16.57 -17.47 7.35
CA PRO A 360 -15.80 -18.71 7.17
C PRO A 360 -15.27 -18.89 5.74
N LYS A 361 -16.07 -18.53 4.73
CA LYS A 361 -15.66 -18.53 3.31
C LYS A 361 -14.41 -17.68 3.06
N PHE A 362 -14.26 -16.58 3.77
CA PHE A 362 -13.17 -15.61 3.65
C PHE A 362 -12.12 -15.77 4.75
N LYS A 363 -12.13 -16.88 5.49
CA LYS A 363 -11.19 -17.15 6.59
C LYS A 363 -11.16 -16.03 7.64
N SER A 364 -12.33 -15.71 8.20
CA SER A 364 -12.44 -14.68 9.24
C SER A 364 -11.71 -15.01 10.55
N ASP A 365 -11.29 -16.27 10.72
CA ASP A 365 -10.39 -16.78 11.74
C ASP A 365 -8.92 -16.33 11.54
N GLY A 366 -8.61 -15.62 10.45
CA GLY A 366 -7.29 -15.04 10.22
C GLY A 366 -6.36 -15.98 9.46
N PHE A 367 -5.05 -15.67 9.45
CA PHE A 367 -4.07 -16.42 8.66
C PHE A 367 -2.72 -16.60 9.35
N LEU A 368 -2.06 -17.69 8.98
CA LEU A 368 -0.62 -17.87 9.09
C LEU A 368 0.04 -17.61 7.72
N PRO A 369 1.27 -17.06 7.66
CA PRO A 369 1.90 -16.72 6.38
C PRO A 369 2.09 -17.93 5.45
N GLU A 370 2.37 -19.11 6.00
CA GLU A 370 2.55 -20.37 5.26
C GLU A 370 1.26 -20.91 4.62
N GLU A 371 0.09 -20.42 5.04
CA GLU A 371 -1.23 -20.83 4.52
C GLU A 371 -1.71 -19.99 3.33
N LEU A 372 -0.98 -18.91 3.00
CA LEU A 372 -1.35 -17.97 1.94
C LEU A 372 -1.28 -18.59 0.54
N GLY A 373 -2.01 -17.99 -0.41
CA GLY A 373 -2.11 -18.49 -1.78
C GLY A 373 -3.35 -19.37 -2.02
N PRO A 374 -3.37 -20.14 -3.13
CA PRO A 374 -4.51 -20.99 -3.48
C PRO A 374 -4.84 -22.00 -2.38
N LEU A 375 -6.12 -22.17 -2.06
CA LEU A 375 -6.59 -23.04 -0.95
C LEU A 375 -6.06 -24.48 -1.04
N LYS A 376 -5.93 -25.03 -2.25
CA LYS A 376 -5.36 -26.36 -2.49
C LYS A 376 -3.89 -26.52 -2.03
N TYR A 377 -3.19 -25.43 -1.74
CA TYR A 377 -1.79 -25.44 -1.34
C TYR A 377 -1.57 -25.01 0.11
N GLU A 378 -2.63 -24.82 0.88
CA GLU A 378 -2.58 -24.30 2.25
C GLU A 378 -1.62 -25.11 3.13
N HIS A 379 -1.84 -26.42 3.25
CA HIS A 379 -1.01 -27.29 4.09
C HIS A 379 0.09 -28.02 3.33
N VAL A 380 0.05 -28.01 2.00
CA VAL A 380 1.00 -28.74 1.14
C VAL A 380 2.42 -28.19 1.26
N ALA A 381 2.56 -26.88 1.51
CA ALA A 381 3.87 -26.24 1.55
C ALA A 381 4.54 -26.27 2.93
N ASN A 382 3.84 -26.67 4.01
CA ASN A 382 4.28 -26.43 5.39
C ASN A 382 5.70 -26.92 5.67
N LYS A 383 6.03 -28.17 5.28
CA LYS A 383 7.37 -28.73 5.49
C LYS A 383 8.45 -28.00 4.70
N ALA A 384 8.18 -27.68 3.43
CA ALA A 384 9.12 -26.97 2.57
C ALA A 384 9.34 -25.53 3.03
N VAL A 385 8.28 -24.86 3.49
CA VAL A 385 8.34 -23.51 4.06
C VAL A 385 9.14 -23.50 5.36
N ALA A 386 8.92 -24.46 6.26
CA ALA A 386 9.67 -24.55 7.50
C ALA A 386 11.19 -24.71 7.25
N LEU A 387 11.57 -25.58 6.31
CA LEU A 387 12.98 -25.77 5.94
C LEU A 387 13.61 -24.49 5.37
N GLU A 388 12.91 -23.78 4.49
CA GLU A 388 13.44 -22.52 3.94
C GLU A 388 13.48 -21.39 4.96
N VAL A 389 12.58 -21.39 5.96
CA VAL A 389 12.66 -20.45 7.09
C VAL A 389 13.95 -20.66 7.90
N GLU A 390 14.38 -21.90 8.12
CA GLU A 390 15.66 -22.19 8.77
C GLU A 390 16.83 -21.61 7.94
N GLN A 391 16.83 -21.83 6.63
CA GLN A 391 17.84 -21.30 5.71
C GLN A 391 17.87 -19.76 5.68
N LEU A 392 16.70 -19.12 5.63
CA LEU A 392 16.58 -17.66 5.70
C LEU A 392 17.07 -17.11 7.04
N ASN A 393 16.83 -17.83 8.14
CA ASN A 393 17.32 -17.44 9.45
C ASN A 393 18.84 -17.59 9.55
N GLU A 394 19.44 -18.65 9.01
CA GLU A 394 20.89 -18.78 8.91
C GLU A 394 21.51 -17.67 8.06
N TYR A 395 20.92 -17.36 6.91
CA TYR A 395 21.35 -16.26 6.04
C TYR A 395 21.30 -14.91 6.77
N ARG A 396 20.22 -14.64 7.49
CA ARG A 396 20.08 -13.46 8.35
C ARG A 396 21.18 -13.39 9.41
N LEU A 397 21.48 -14.50 10.09
CA LEU A 397 22.52 -14.57 11.13
C LEU A 397 23.91 -14.30 10.56
N LYS A 398 24.16 -14.65 9.29
CA LYS A 398 25.40 -14.34 8.57
C LYS A 398 25.45 -12.92 7.99
N GLY A 399 24.45 -12.06 8.27
CA GLY A 399 24.43 -10.66 7.84
C GLY A 399 23.69 -10.38 6.54
N GLY A 400 22.93 -11.35 6.01
CA GLY A 400 22.19 -11.20 4.76
C GLY A 400 23.11 -10.96 3.56
N ALA A 401 22.68 -10.15 2.60
CA ALA A 401 23.44 -9.94 1.36
C ALA A 401 24.80 -9.29 1.62
N ALA A 402 24.88 -8.43 2.63
CA ALA A 402 26.12 -7.77 3.03
C ALA A 402 27.19 -8.74 3.55
N GLY A 403 26.78 -9.90 4.12
CA GLY A 403 27.71 -10.88 4.68
C GLY A 403 27.96 -12.12 3.80
N THR A 404 27.04 -12.48 2.92
CA THR A 404 27.12 -13.74 2.15
C THR A 404 26.79 -13.64 0.66
N GLY A 405 26.43 -12.46 0.15
CA GLY A 405 25.96 -12.32 -1.25
C GLY A 405 24.58 -12.96 -1.47
N CYS A 406 24.26 -13.38 -2.70
CA CYS A 406 22.99 -14.06 -3.02
C CYS A 406 23.07 -15.56 -2.67
N PRO A 407 22.31 -16.05 -1.67
CA PRO A 407 22.51 -17.40 -1.14
C PRO A 407 21.66 -18.47 -1.85
N PHE A 408 20.63 -18.09 -2.61
CA PHE A 408 19.62 -19.01 -3.17
C PHE A 408 19.64 -19.02 -4.69
N ALA A 409 20.75 -19.41 -5.31
CA ALA A 409 20.77 -19.57 -6.77
C ALA A 409 19.73 -20.63 -7.19
N PHE A 410 18.79 -20.25 -8.06
CA PHE A 410 17.93 -21.20 -8.76
C PHE A 410 18.82 -22.17 -9.54
N HIS A 411 18.89 -23.42 -9.09
CA HIS A 411 19.43 -24.50 -9.92
C HIS A 411 18.38 -24.76 -11.01
N GLY A 412 18.78 -24.49 -12.26
CA GLY A 412 17.94 -24.59 -13.45
C GLY A 412 17.49 -26.01 -13.75
#